data_AF-X0X321-F1
#
_entry.id   AF-X0X321-F1
#
_cell.length_a   1.000
_cell.length_b   1.000
_cell.length_c   1.000
_cell.angle_alpha   90.00
_cell.angle_beta   90.00
_cell.angle_gamma   90.00
#
_symmetry.space_group_name_H-M   'P 1'
#
loop_
_entity.id
_entity.type
_entity.pdbx_description
1 polymer ?
#
loop_
_entity_poly.entity_id
_entity_poly.type
_entity_poly.pdbx_seq_one_letter_code
_entity_poly.pdbx_strand_id
1 'polypeptide(L)' 'MSRLEELSGRIDSRQARIGVVGLGYVGLPLALEFAKAGFRVT' A
#
# COMPACT_ATOMS: atom_id res chain seq x y z
N MET A 1 -16.95 10.15 -11.12
CA MET A 1 -15.75 9.31 -11.22
C MET A 1 -16.12 7.89 -10.82
N SER A 2 -15.56 6.90 -11.49
CA SER A 2 -15.72 5.49 -11.10
C SER A 2 -14.92 5.21 -9.82
N ARG A 3 -15.29 4.15 -9.07
CA ARG A 3 -14.51 3.71 -7.90
C ARG A 3 -13.06 3.36 -8.26
N LEU A 4 -12.83 2.93 -9.51
CA LEU A 4 -11.51 2.59 -10.01
C LEU A 4 -10.65 3.84 -10.20
N GLU A 5 -11.22 4.91 -10.75
CA GLU A 5 -10.54 6.21 -10.90
C GLU A 5 -10.15 6.79 -9.54
N GLU A 6 -11.04 6.71 -8.55
CA GLU A 6 -10.76 7.16 -7.19
C GLU A 6 -9.61 6.36 -6.54
N LEU A 7 -9.64 5.02 -6.67
CA LEU A 7 -8.57 4.17 -6.16
C LEU A 7 -7.24 4.45 -6.86
N SER A 8 -7.24 4.62 -8.18
CA SER A 8 -6.05 4.95 -8.96
C SER A 8 -5.42 6.25 -8.45
N GLY A 9 -6.21 7.31 -8.32
CA GLY A 9 -5.73 8.59 -7.81
C GLY A 9 -5.12 8.50 -6.41
N ARG A 10 -5.65 7.63 -5.54
CA ARG A 10 -5.08 7.39 -4.21
C ARG A 10 -3.77 6.60 -4.24
N ILE A 11 -3.59 5.68 -5.20
CA ILE A 11 -2.34 4.93 -5.37
C ILE A 11 -1.26 5.86 -5.92
N ASP A 12 -1.60 6.69 -6.91
CA ASP A 12 -0.69 7.65 -7.56
C ASP A 12 -0.22 8.72 -6.57
N SER A 13 -1.13 9.21 -5.73
CA SER A 13 -0.82 10.20 -4.69
C SER A 13 -0.27 9.61 -3.38
N ARG A 14 -0.03 8.30 -3.30
CA ARG A 14 0.40 7.58 -2.07
C ARG A 14 -0.55 7.71 -0.87
N GLN A 15 -1.80 8.08 -1.09
CA GLN A 15 -2.85 8.17 -0.06
C GLN A 15 -3.64 6.86 0.14
N ALA A 16 -3.39 5.85 -0.69
CA ALA A 16 -3.87 4.49 -0.46
C ALA A 16 -3.19 3.91 0.80
N ARG A 17 -3.94 3.11 1.57
CA ARG A 17 -3.41 2.34 2.71
C ARG A 17 -3.17 0.91 2.25
N ILE A 18 -1.98 0.40 2.50
CA ILE A 18 -1.60 -0.98 2.18
C ILE A 18 -1.83 -1.84 3.42
N GLY A 19 -2.51 -2.97 3.26
CA GLY A 19 -2.63 -4.00 4.30
C GLY A 19 -1.77 -5.19 3.92
N VAL A 20 -0.89 -5.64 4.82
CA VAL A 20 -0.07 -6.85 4.62
C VAL A 20 -0.50 -7.90 5.63
N VAL A 21 -1.17 -8.95 5.16
CA VAL A 21 -1.66 -10.03 6.01
C VAL A 21 -0.60 -11.13 6.13
N GLY A 22 -0.01 -11.23 7.33
CA GLY A 22 1.06 -12.18 7.67
C GLY A 22 2.44 -11.58 7.49
N LEU A 23 3.25 -11.55 8.56
CA LEU A 23 4.58 -10.93 8.60
C LEU A 23 5.72 -11.96 8.67
N GLY A 24 5.55 -13.06 7.92
CA GLY A 24 6.61 -14.05 7.73
C GLY A 24 7.73 -13.53 6.82
N TYR A 25 8.56 -14.45 6.33
CA TYR A 25 9.71 -14.14 5.47
C TYR A 25 9.40 -13.22 4.29
N VAL A 26 8.20 -13.33 3.70
CA VAL A 26 7.79 -12.48 2.56
C VAL A 26 7.07 -11.21 3.01
N GLY A 27 6.20 -11.32 4.01
CA GLY A 27 5.33 -10.21 4.41
C GLY A 27 6.08 -9.07 5.08
N LEU A 28 7.07 -9.38 5.91
CA LEU A 28 7.87 -8.35 6.58
C LEU A 28 8.68 -7.48 5.59
N PRO A 29 9.49 -8.03 4.66
CA PRO A 29 10.17 -7.20 3.68
C PRO A 29 9.19 -6.49 2.74
N LEU A 30 8.07 -7.10 2.37
CA LEU A 30 7.05 -6.45 1.54
C LEU A 30 6.45 -5.20 2.22
N ALA A 31 6.07 -5.32 3.49
CA ALA A 31 5.55 -4.20 4.28
C ALA A 31 6.58 -3.07 4.38
N LEU A 32 7.86 -3.42 4.56
CA LEU A 32 8.95 -2.46 4.63
C LEU A 32 9.16 -1.71 3.30
N GLU A 33 9.10 -2.41 2.17
CA GLU A 33 9.27 -1.77 0.85
C GLU A 33 8.11 -0.81 0.53
N PHE A 34 6.87 -1.13 0.89
CA PHE A 34 5.75 -0.20 0.74
C PHE A 34 5.87 1.02 1.66
N ALA A 35 6.34 0.82 2.90
CA ALA A 35 6.61 1.92 3.82
C ALA A 35 7.72 2.85 3.27
N LYS A 36 8.82 2.28 2.74
CA LYS A 36 9.90 3.04 2.08
C LYS A 36 9.40 3.80 0.84
N ALA A 37 8.45 3.23 0.10
CA ALA A 37 7.82 3.87 -1.05
C ALA A 37 6.83 4.99 -0.69
N GLY A 38 6.67 5.31 0.60
CA GLY A 38 5.87 6.42 1.09
C GLY A 38 4.41 6.08 1.41
N PHE A 39 4.04 4.80 1.42
CA PHE A 39 2.68 4.38 1.77
C PHE A 39 2.50 4.17 3.27
N ARG A 40 1.26 4.34 3.74
CA ARG A 40 0.85 3.86 5.07
C ARG A 40 0.56 2.36 5.00
N VAL A 41 1.23 1.59 5.84
CA VAL A 41 1.12 0.12 5.89
C VAL A 41 0.52 -0.33 7.22
N THR A 42 -0.23 -1.44 7.24
CA THR A 42 -0.77 -2.09 8.46
C THR A 42 -0.72 -3.60 8.32
#